data_AF-A0A2L0BXS2-F1
#
_entry.id   AF-A0A2L0BXS2-F1
#
_cell.length_a   1.000
_cell.length_b   1.000
_cell.length_c   1.000
_cell.angle_alpha   90.00
_cell.angle_beta   90.00
_cell.angle_gamma   90.00
#
_symmetry.space_group_name_H-M   'P 1'
#
loop_
_entity.id
_entity.type
_entity.pdbx_description
1 polymer ?
#
loop_
_entity_poly.entity_id
_entity_poly.type
_entity_poly.pdbx_seq_one_letter_code
_entity_poly.pdbx_strand_id
1 'polypeptide(L)'
;VSLKTVFFPILVAIMTWFWHRVHELNRTPVLLEYMLISLGGTLAFLNLPVEYLSLIFEMPYMLLLSDIRQGVFYAMLLSFWLIFAGEHMLIQDQGDKNTLKRYWKHLSTIVVGCACLLIFDLCERGTQLVNPFYSIWVTPVGTNLALAFIILAGISAGLYFVFLCYMVWRVFKNISIKRSVLPSMSQARRLHYEGIIYRFNFLMLATLICAAVTIVSFILSQVHEGRSNWDETMDLELSSVLH
;
A
#
# COMPACT_ATOMS: atom_id res chain seq x y z
N VAL A 1 -1.06 18.19 -10.54
CA VAL A 1 -1.51 18.89 -9.30
C VAL A 1 -3.03 19.05 -9.24
N SER A 2 -3.70 19.47 -10.32
CA SER A 2 -5.17 19.62 -10.37
C SER A 2 -5.96 18.35 -10.03
N LEU A 3 -5.41 17.17 -10.32
CA LEU A 3 -6.04 15.90 -9.92
C LEU A 3 -6.05 15.73 -8.40
N LYS A 4 -4.91 16.01 -7.74
CA LYS A 4 -4.76 15.96 -6.28
C LYS A 4 -5.73 16.92 -5.57
N THR A 5 -5.96 18.12 -6.09
CA THR A 5 -6.88 19.10 -5.48
C THR A 5 -8.33 18.69 -5.53
N VAL A 6 -8.74 17.98 -6.58
CA VAL A 6 -10.12 17.47 -6.70
C VAL A 6 -10.31 16.26 -5.79
N PHE A 7 -9.36 15.31 -5.80
CA PHE A 7 -9.50 14.07 -5.04
C PHE A 7 -9.32 14.27 -3.53
N PHE A 8 -8.47 15.19 -3.08
CA PHE A 8 -8.23 15.43 -1.66
C PHE A 8 -9.52 15.73 -0.84
N PRO A 9 -10.34 16.76 -1.17
CA PRO A 9 -11.55 17.06 -0.41
C PRO A 9 -12.58 15.93 -0.51
N ILE A 10 -12.67 15.23 -1.65
CA ILE A 10 -13.56 14.08 -1.81
C ILE A 10 -13.15 12.95 -0.85
N LEU A 11 -11.85 12.63 -0.79
CA LEU A 11 -11.30 11.62 0.12
C LEU A 11 -11.57 11.99 1.58
N VAL A 12 -11.33 13.24 1.97
CA VAL A 12 -11.61 13.72 3.34
C VAL A 12 -13.09 13.61 3.66
N ALA A 13 -13.99 14.00 2.75
CA ALA A 13 -15.43 13.88 2.96
C ALA A 13 -15.88 12.43 3.16
N ILE A 14 -15.41 11.51 2.31
CA ILE A 14 -15.71 10.07 2.43
C ILE A 14 -15.17 9.50 3.75
N MET A 15 -13.96 9.91 4.14
CA MET A 15 -13.32 9.50 5.39
C MET A 15 -14.09 9.97 6.63
N THR A 16 -14.48 11.24 6.68
CA THR A 16 -15.29 11.80 7.76
C THR A 16 -16.65 11.10 7.83
N TRP A 17 -17.29 10.87 6.68
CA TRP A 17 -18.56 10.15 6.61
C TRP A 17 -18.42 8.72 7.11
N PHE A 18 -17.41 7.99 6.67
CA PHE A 18 -17.16 6.60 7.09
C PHE A 18 -16.92 6.53 8.60
N TRP A 19 -16.10 7.43 9.15
CA TRP A 19 -15.81 7.46 10.58
C TRP A 19 -17.04 7.79 11.43
N HIS A 20 -17.84 8.76 10.98
CA HIS A 20 -19.11 9.10 11.62
C HIS A 20 -20.04 7.89 11.66
N ARG A 21 -20.20 7.20 10.52
CA ARG A 21 -21.04 6.00 10.45
C ARG A 21 -20.56 4.89 11.36
N VAL A 22 -19.25 4.69 11.50
CA VAL A 22 -18.70 3.69 12.44
C VAL A 22 -19.05 4.03 13.89
N HIS A 23 -19.05 5.32 14.28
CA HIS A 23 -19.39 5.76 15.64
C HIS A 23 -20.89 5.72 15.97
N GLU A 24 -21.75 5.76 14.96
CA GLU A 24 -23.20 5.59 15.16
C GLU A 24 -23.57 4.15 15.59
N LEU A 25 -22.68 3.17 15.38
CA LEU A 25 -22.93 1.81 15.83
C LEU A 25 -22.60 1.67 17.33
N ASN A 26 -23.47 1.01 18.09
CA ASN A 26 -23.31 0.73 19.53
C ASN A 26 -22.20 -0.31 19.86
N ARG A 27 -21.13 -0.39 19.07
CA ARG A 27 -19.99 -1.32 19.27
C ARG A 27 -18.66 -0.58 19.13
N THR A 28 -17.61 -1.11 19.76
CA THR A 28 -16.25 -0.62 19.52
C THR A 28 -15.81 -0.92 18.09
N PRO A 29 -15.12 0.03 17.41
CA PRO A 29 -14.65 -0.20 16.04
C PRO A 29 -13.71 -1.41 15.95
N VAL A 30 -13.79 -2.12 14.83
CA VAL A 30 -12.98 -3.33 14.57
C VAL A 30 -11.60 -2.93 14.06
N LEU A 31 -10.58 -3.78 14.27
CA LEU A 31 -9.22 -3.54 13.76
C LEU A 31 -9.19 -3.17 12.28
N LEU A 32 -9.99 -3.85 11.43
CA LEU A 32 -10.08 -3.52 10.00
C LEU A 32 -10.61 -2.11 9.73
N GLU A 33 -11.54 -1.60 10.55
CA GLU A 33 -12.08 -0.24 10.40
C GLU A 33 -11.00 0.80 10.75
N TYR A 34 -10.21 0.56 11.79
CA TYR A 34 -9.04 1.40 12.12
C TYR A 34 -7.99 1.37 11.01
N MET A 35 -7.71 0.19 10.42
CA MET A 35 -6.74 0.07 9.33
C MET A 35 -7.22 0.78 8.05
N LEU A 36 -8.52 0.69 7.73
CA LEU A 36 -9.11 1.42 6.61
C LEU A 36 -9.02 2.93 6.81
N ILE A 37 -9.28 3.43 8.02
CA ILE A 37 -9.12 4.84 8.34
C ILE A 37 -7.66 5.27 8.22
N SER A 38 -6.73 4.46 8.73
CA SER A 38 -5.30 4.77 8.62
C SER A 38 -4.84 4.79 7.16
N LEU A 39 -5.31 3.85 6.33
CA LEU A 39 -5.00 3.80 4.90
C LEU A 39 -5.60 4.98 4.13
N GLY A 40 -6.85 5.35 4.41
CA GLY A 40 -7.47 6.53 3.83
C GLY A 40 -6.80 7.83 4.29
N GLY A 41 -6.32 7.88 5.54
CA GLY A 41 -5.52 8.98 6.07
C GLY A 41 -4.18 9.15 5.36
N THR A 42 -3.45 8.06 5.11
CA THR A 42 -2.19 8.14 4.35
C THR A 42 -2.41 8.44 2.87
N LEU A 43 -3.52 7.97 2.28
CA LEU A 43 -3.91 8.35 0.92
C LEU A 43 -4.30 9.84 0.82
N ALA A 44 -5.00 10.38 1.82
CA ALA A 44 -5.28 11.82 1.92
C ALA A 44 -3.98 12.62 2.10
N PHE A 45 -3.06 12.13 2.93
CA PHE A 45 -1.72 12.73 3.10
C PHE A 45 -0.93 12.72 1.79
N LEU A 46 -1.04 11.68 0.95
CA LEU A 46 -0.42 11.59 -0.38
C LEU A 46 -1.06 12.55 -1.42
N ASN A 47 -2.36 12.79 -1.31
CA ASN A 47 -3.11 13.70 -2.20
C ASN A 47 -3.16 15.15 -1.73
N LEU A 48 -2.61 15.46 -0.54
CA LEU A 48 -2.56 16.84 -0.06
C LEU A 48 -1.77 17.71 -1.05
N PRO A 49 -2.34 18.80 -1.58
CA PRO A 49 -1.73 19.56 -2.68
C PRO A 49 -0.66 20.54 -2.16
N VAL A 50 0.37 20.03 -1.46
CA VAL A 50 1.51 20.82 -0.95
C VAL A 50 2.30 21.49 -2.07
N GLU A 51 2.20 20.95 -3.30
CA GLU A 51 2.93 21.44 -4.47
C GLU A 51 2.51 22.87 -4.87
N TYR A 52 1.34 23.38 -4.45
CA TYR A 52 1.06 24.81 -4.66
C TYR A 52 1.94 25.72 -3.82
N LEU A 53 2.42 25.26 -2.66
CA LEU A 53 3.29 26.07 -1.82
C LEU A 53 4.63 26.33 -2.51
N SER A 54 5.07 25.44 -3.42
CA SER A 54 6.31 25.65 -4.18
C SER A 54 6.20 26.75 -5.24
N LEU A 55 5.00 27.26 -5.54
CA LEU A 55 4.81 28.44 -6.40
C LEU A 55 5.13 29.74 -5.67
N ILE A 56 5.02 29.73 -4.34
CA ILE A 56 5.18 30.92 -3.48
C ILE A 56 6.54 30.88 -2.77
N PHE A 57 6.98 29.68 -2.38
CA PHE A 57 8.23 29.46 -1.65
C PHE A 57 9.14 28.50 -2.41
N GLU A 58 10.43 28.79 -2.45
CA GLU A 58 11.42 27.83 -2.95
C GLU A 58 11.55 26.67 -1.94
N MET A 59 11.05 25.49 -2.32
CA MET A 59 11.09 24.29 -1.49
C MET A 59 11.96 23.19 -2.14
N PRO A 60 13.29 23.19 -1.93
CA PRO A 60 14.19 22.21 -2.55
C PRO A 60 13.93 20.77 -2.09
N TYR A 61 13.29 20.58 -0.92
CA TYR A 61 12.98 19.26 -0.34
C TYR A 61 11.71 18.60 -0.89
N MET A 62 11.07 19.17 -1.91
CA MET A 62 9.78 18.67 -2.42
C MET A 62 9.84 17.24 -2.96
N LEU A 63 10.94 16.86 -3.63
CA LEU A 63 11.11 15.48 -4.11
C LEU A 63 11.17 14.51 -2.93
N LEU A 64 12.06 14.76 -1.97
CA LEU A 64 12.20 13.93 -0.77
C LEU A 64 10.89 13.81 0.01
N LEU A 65 10.15 14.91 0.16
CA LEU A 65 8.84 14.90 0.82
C LEU A 65 7.83 14.05 0.05
N SER A 66 7.83 14.10 -1.28
CA SER A 66 6.97 13.26 -2.11
C SER A 66 7.29 11.77 -1.94
N ASP A 67 8.57 11.39 -1.92
CA ASP A 67 8.98 9.99 -1.73
C ASP A 67 8.58 9.48 -0.35
N ILE A 68 8.80 10.29 0.70
CA ILE A 68 8.39 9.94 2.07
C ILE A 68 6.87 9.71 2.13
N ARG A 69 6.07 10.58 1.50
CA ARG A 69 4.62 10.44 1.45
C ARG A 69 4.18 9.15 0.74
N GLN A 70 4.80 8.83 -0.39
CA GLN A 70 4.56 7.59 -1.12
C GLN A 70 4.98 6.36 -0.31
N GLY A 71 6.16 6.39 0.31
CA GLY A 71 6.67 5.32 1.16
C GLY A 71 5.75 5.03 2.35
N VAL A 72 5.24 6.07 3.02
CA VAL A 72 4.26 5.93 4.12
C VAL A 72 2.96 5.32 3.63
N PHE A 73 2.46 5.73 2.45
CA PHE A 73 1.26 5.13 1.85
C PHE A 73 1.47 3.65 1.54
N TYR A 74 2.57 3.28 0.88
CA TYR A 74 2.87 1.89 0.54
C TYR A 74 3.06 1.03 1.80
N ALA A 75 3.76 1.52 2.82
CA ALA A 75 3.92 0.82 4.10
C ALA A 75 2.56 0.50 4.73
N MET A 76 1.63 1.46 4.74
CA MET A 76 0.28 1.26 5.25
C MET A 76 -0.56 0.32 4.38
N LEU A 77 -0.43 0.39 3.06
CA LEU A 77 -1.13 -0.49 2.13
C LEU A 77 -0.69 -1.96 2.31
N LEU A 78 0.62 -2.21 2.39
CA LEU A 78 1.16 -3.55 2.65
C LEU A 78 0.74 -4.06 4.03
N SER A 79 0.77 -3.19 5.05
CA SER A 79 0.29 -3.52 6.40
C SER A 79 -1.20 -3.87 6.41
N PHE A 80 -2.03 -3.12 5.68
CA PHE A 80 -3.45 -3.38 5.52
C PHE A 80 -3.69 -4.76 4.90
N TRP A 81 -3.00 -5.11 3.81
CA TRP A 81 -3.16 -6.40 3.14
C TRP A 81 -2.82 -7.58 4.04
N LEU A 82 -1.74 -7.45 4.81
CA LEU A 82 -1.32 -8.49 5.73
C LEU A 82 -2.32 -8.69 6.87
N ILE A 83 -2.80 -7.60 7.49
CA ILE A 83 -3.79 -7.65 8.55
C ILE A 83 -5.13 -8.16 8.00
N PHE A 84 -5.54 -7.72 6.80
CA PHE A 84 -6.76 -8.17 6.14
C PHE A 84 -6.75 -9.68 5.90
N ALA A 85 -5.69 -10.21 5.28
CA ALA A 85 -5.54 -11.66 5.09
C ALA A 85 -5.48 -12.41 6.43
N GLY A 86 -4.83 -11.81 7.44
CA GLY A 86 -4.74 -12.32 8.80
C GLY A 86 -6.07 -12.46 9.51
N GLU A 87 -6.88 -11.40 9.53
CA GLU A 87 -8.19 -11.38 10.18
C GLU A 87 -9.11 -12.44 9.56
N HIS A 88 -9.13 -12.53 8.23
CA HIS A 88 -9.96 -13.51 7.53
C HIS A 88 -9.50 -14.96 7.71
N MET A 89 -8.23 -15.21 8.08
CA MET A 89 -7.77 -16.53 8.51
C MET A 89 -8.26 -16.88 9.93
N LEU A 90 -8.33 -15.89 10.83
CA LEU A 90 -8.57 -16.07 12.27
C LEU A 90 -10.04 -16.01 12.69
N ILE A 91 -10.96 -15.64 11.81
CA ILE A 91 -12.42 -15.82 12.01
C ILE A 91 -12.78 -17.30 12.34
N GLN A 92 -11.84 -18.24 12.18
CA GLN A 92 -12.00 -19.65 12.51
C GLN A 92 -11.61 -20.04 13.95
N ASP A 93 -10.79 -19.26 14.67
CA ASP A 93 -10.36 -19.56 16.05
C ASP A 93 -11.07 -18.61 17.02
N GLN A 94 -12.14 -19.10 17.65
CA GLN A 94 -12.95 -18.34 18.61
C GLN A 94 -12.12 -17.88 19.82
N GLY A 95 -12.18 -16.58 20.17
CA GLY A 95 -12.05 -16.15 21.57
C GLY A 95 -11.40 -14.79 21.83
N ASP A 96 -10.33 -14.44 21.12
CA ASP A 96 -9.49 -13.31 21.55
C ASP A 96 -9.65 -12.07 20.68
N LYS A 97 -9.71 -10.90 21.34
CA LYS A 97 -9.69 -9.59 20.67
C LYS A 97 -8.39 -9.47 19.88
N ASN A 98 -8.50 -9.46 18.55
CA ASN A 98 -7.34 -9.30 17.67
C ASN A 98 -6.69 -7.94 17.92
N THR A 99 -5.50 -7.97 18.52
CA THR A 99 -4.68 -6.79 18.78
C THR A 99 -3.53 -6.78 17.79
N LEU A 100 -3.11 -5.58 17.34
CA LEU A 100 -1.94 -5.38 16.46
C LEU A 100 -0.68 -6.15 16.93
N LYS A 101 -0.54 -6.35 18.25
CA LYS A 101 0.55 -7.13 18.85
C LYS A 101 0.69 -8.55 18.28
N ARG A 102 -0.40 -9.19 17.86
CA ARG A 102 -0.37 -10.54 17.27
C ARG A 102 0.33 -10.55 15.90
N TYR A 103 0.20 -9.46 15.15
CA TYR A 103 0.79 -9.30 13.82
C TYR A 103 2.17 -8.64 13.84
N TRP A 104 2.66 -8.21 15.01
CA TRP A 104 3.87 -7.40 15.13
C TRP A 104 5.10 -8.00 14.46
N LYS A 105 5.28 -9.33 14.54
CA LYS A 105 6.40 -10.04 13.89
C LYS A 105 6.37 -9.96 12.36
N HIS A 106 5.17 -9.84 11.78
CA HIS A 106 4.99 -9.74 10.34
C HIS A 106 5.04 -8.29 9.87
N LEU A 107 4.47 -7.38 10.66
CA LEU A 107 4.58 -5.93 10.46
C LEU A 107 6.03 -5.45 10.57
N SER A 108 6.84 -6.03 11.47
CA SER A 108 8.24 -5.64 11.63
C SER A 108 9.05 -5.84 10.35
N THR A 109 8.75 -6.87 9.54
CA THR A 109 9.42 -7.07 8.25
C THR A 109 9.13 -5.93 7.27
N ILE A 110 7.89 -5.44 7.24
CA ILE A 110 7.49 -4.29 6.41
C ILE A 110 8.18 -3.03 6.91
N VAL A 111 8.13 -2.77 8.22
CA VAL A 111 8.73 -1.59 8.84
C VAL A 111 10.24 -1.55 8.61
N VAL A 112 10.94 -2.67 8.76
CA VAL A 112 12.39 -2.76 8.50
C VAL A 112 12.69 -2.47 7.03
N GLY A 113 11.95 -3.07 6.09
CA GLY A 113 12.13 -2.80 4.66
C GLY A 113 11.91 -1.34 4.29
N CYS A 114 10.81 -0.74 4.76
CA CYS A 114 10.51 0.68 4.55
C CYS A 114 11.53 1.61 5.23
N ALA A 115 12.01 1.27 6.43
CA ALA A 115 13.04 2.03 7.11
C ALA A 115 14.37 2.00 6.34
N CYS A 116 14.74 0.86 5.74
CA CYS A 116 15.95 0.75 4.92
C CYS A 116 15.86 1.65 3.68
N LEU A 117 14.72 1.64 2.97
CA LEU A 117 14.50 2.53 1.82
C LEU A 117 14.47 4.01 2.23
N LEU A 118 13.83 4.33 3.35
CA LEU A 118 13.81 5.69 3.88
C LEU A 118 15.21 6.21 4.20
N ILE A 119 16.04 5.39 4.85
CA ILE A 119 17.44 5.75 5.15
C ILE A 119 18.22 5.95 3.84
N PHE A 120 18.02 5.07 2.86
CA PHE A 120 18.63 5.22 1.53
C PHE A 120 18.23 6.55 0.87
N ASP A 121 16.93 6.87 0.81
CA ASP A 121 16.42 8.11 0.22
C ASP A 121 16.94 9.36 0.97
N LEU A 122 17.04 9.30 2.32
CA LEU A 122 17.61 10.38 3.11
C LEU A 122 19.12 10.56 2.85
N CYS A 123 19.85 9.47 2.65
CA CYS A 123 21.28 9.52 2.32
C CYS A 123 21.53 10.04 0.90
N GLU A 124 20.69 9.70 -0.07
CA GLU A 124 20.84 10.14 -1.47
C GLU A 124 20.19 11.50 -1.71
N ARG A 125 18.86 11.61 -1.57
CA ARG A 125 18.10 12.83 -1.86
C ARG A 125 18.21 13.87 -0.76
N GLY A 126 18.40 13.46 0.50
CA GLY A 126 18.57 14.40 1.62
C GLY A 126 19.88 15.17 1.57
N THR A 127 20.97 14.53 1.15
CA THR A 127 22.28 15.19 0.97
C THR A 127 22.32 16.04 -0.30
N GLN A 128 21.56 15.67 -1.33
CA GLN A 128 21.37 16.47 -2.55
C GLN A 128 20.77 17.87 -2.29
N LEU A 129 20.09 18.07 -1.16
CA LEU A 129 19.59 19.39 -0.75
C LEU A 129 20.70 20.39 -0.45
N VAL A 130 21.84 19.91 0.03
CA VAL A 130 23.01 20.76 0.32
C VAL A 130 23.96 20.78 -0.87
N ASN A 131 24.14 19.64 -1.53
CA ASN A 131 25.00 19.52 -2.70
C ASN A 131 24.27 18.79 -3.84
N PRO A 132 23.73 19.51 -4.84
CA PRO A 132 23.00 18.93 -5.96
C PRO A 132 23.81 17.92 -6.80
N PHE A 133 25.15 17.99 -6.75
CA PHE A 133 26.04 17.09 -7.46
C PHE A 133 26.46 15.87 -6.63
N TYR A 134 25.96 15.75 -5.40
CA TYR A 134 26.21 14.58 -4.58
C TYR A 134 25.52 13.35 -5.17
N SER A 135 26.28 12.26 -5.23
CA SER A 135 25.77 10.94 -5.55
C SER A 135 26.44 9.92 -4.65
N ILE A 136 25.63 9.15 -3.93
CA ILE A 136 26.11 8.10 -3.01
C ILE A 136 26.95 7.04 -3.75
N TRP A 137 26.70 6.88 -5.04
CA TRP A 137 27.33 5.93 -5.95
C TRP A 137 28.78 6.25 -6.33
N VAL A 138 29.24 7.47 -6.06
CA VAL A 138 30.60 7.92 -6.43
C VAL A 138 31.64 7.41 -5.45
N THR A 139 31.28 7.24 -4.18
CA THR A 139 32.22 6.79 -3.14
C THR A 139 32.08 5.28 -2.90
N PRO A 140 33.19 4.53 -2.74
CA PRO A 140 33.10 3.07 -2.55
C PRO A 140 32.37 2.69 -1.26
N VAL A 141 32.51 3.49 -0.20
CA VAL A 141 31.81 3.29 1.07
C VAL A 141 30.31 3.58 0.91
N GLY A 142 29.96 4.68 0.24
CA GLY A 142 28.57 5.04 -0.04
C GLY A 142 27.86 3.99 -0.89
N THR A 143 28.48 3.53 -1.98
CA THR A 143 27.94 2.48 -2.85
C THR A 143 27.67 1.18 -2.10
N ASN A 144 28.62 0.72 -1.26
CA ASN A 144 28.43 -0.49 -0.47
C ASN A 144 27.26 -0.35 0.52
N LEU A 145 27.13 0.83 1.15
CA LEU A 145 26.04 1.12 2.08
C LEU A 145 24.67 1.20 1.37
N ALA A 146 24.61 1.89 0.23
CA ALA A 146 23.43 1.99 -0.62
C ALA A 146 22.94 0.61 -1.07
N LEU A 147 23.85 -0.21 -1.61
CA LEU A 147 23.55 -1.57 -2.02
C LEU A 147 23.07 -2.43 -0.84
N ALA A 148 23.67 -2.29 0.35
CA ALA A 148 23.23 -3.01 1.54
C ALA A 148 21.78 -2.68 1.92
N PHE A 149 21.38 -1.41 1.91
CA PHE A 149 20.00 -1.01 2.20
C PHE A 149 19.01 -1.50 1.15
N ILE A 150 19.37 -1.40 -0.14
CA ILE A 150 18.52 -1.89 -1.25
C ILE A 150 18.35 -3.40 -1.17
N ILE A 151 19.43 -4.16 -0.94
CA ILE A 151 19.38 -5.63 -0.80
C ILE A 151 18.53 -6.03 0.41
N LEU A 152 18.71 -5.37 1.55
CA LEU A 152 17.93 -5.66 2.76
C LEU A 152 16.43 -5.36 2.57
N ALA A 153 16.10 -4.26 1.90
CA ALA A 153 14.73 -3.94 1.51
C ALA A 153 14.15 -4.98 0.54
N GLY A 154 14.93 -5.42 -0.46
CA GLY A 154 14.55 -6.46 -1.41
C GLY A 154 14.28 -7.82 -0.74
N ILE A 155 15.14 -8.25 0.18
CA ILE A 155 14.93 -9.47 0.97
C ILE A 155 13.65 -9.34 1.81
N SER A 156 13.45 -8.19 2.46
CA SER A 156 12.25 -7.94 3.28
C SER A 156 10.97 -7.98 2.44
N ALA A 157 10.98 -7.37 1.24
CA ALA A 157 9.87 -7.41 0.29
C ALA A 157 9.59 -8.84 -0.21
N GLY A 158 10.65 -9.62 -0.52
CA GLY A 158 10.51 -11.02 -0.92
C GLY A 158 9.90 -11.90 0.17
N LEU A 159 10.38 -11.77 1.42
CA LEU A 159 9.81 -12.47 2.57
C LEU A 159 8.35 -12.10 2.80
N TYR A 160 8.02 -10.80 2.70
CA TYR A 160 6.64 -10.32 2.78
C TYR A 160 5.76 -10.95 1.70
N PHE A 161 6.21 -10.98 0.44
CA PHE A 161 5.44 -11.52 -0.67
C PHE A 161 5.15 -13.01 -0.49
N VAL A 162 6.16 -13.82 -0.18
CA VAL A 162 5.99 -15.26 0.09
C VAL A 162 5.00 -15.49 1.23
N PHE A 163 5.11 -14.70 2.30
CA PHE A 163 4.20 -14.78 3.44
C PHE A 163 2.76 -14.41 3.06
N LEU A 164 2.56 -13.34 2.29
CA LEU A 164 1.25 -12.92 1.83
C LEU A 164 0.61 -13.99 0.93
N CYS A 165 1.36 -14.57 -0.02
CA CYS A 165 0.89 -15.66 -0.86
C CYS A 165 0.47 -16.88 -0.03
N TYR A 166 1.27 -17.27 0.96
CA TYR A 166 0.94 -18.36 1.88
C TYR A 166 -0.36 -18.08 2.64
N MET A 167 -0.51 -16.88 3.18
CA MET A 167 -1.71 -16.46 3.91
C MET A 167 -2.96 -16.50 3.03
N VAL A 168 -2.88 -15.92 1.83
CA VAL A 168 -3.98 -15.91 0.86
C VAL A 168 -4.36 -17.34 0.46
N TRP A 169 -3.38 -18.19 0.16
CA TRP A 169 -3.63 -19.60 -0.16
C TRP A 169 -4.33 -20.34 0.99
N ARG A 170 -3.90 -20.12 2.23
CA ARG A 170 -4.56 -20.68 3.42
C ARG A 170 -5.98 -20.19 3.58
N VAL A 171 -6.24 -18.91 3.37
CA VAL A 171 -7.61 -18.36 3.44
C VAL A 171 -8.50 -19.01 2.39
N PHE A 172 -8.03 -19.17 1.15
CA PHE A 172 -8.79 -19.87 0.11
C PHE A 172 -9.06 -21.34 0.45
N LYS A 173 -8.05 -22.07 0.96
CA LYS A 173 -8.22 -23.46 1.42
C LYS A 173 -9.26 -23.55 2.55
N ASN A 174 -9.18 -22.66 3.52
CA ASN A 174 -10.10 -22.59 4.65
C ASN A 174 -11.53 -22.27 4.23
N ILE A 175 -11.71 -21.34 3.28
CA ILE A 175 -13.01 -21.02 2.69
C ILE A 175 -13.58 -22.23 1.96
N SER A 176 -12.75 -22.95 1.17
CA SER A 176 -13.17 -24.15 0.45
C SER A 176 -13.69 -25.24 1.40
N ILE A 177 -12.97 -25.50 2.50
CA ILE A 177 -13.39 -26.45 3.54
C ILE A 177 -14.67 -25.99 4.24
N LYS A 178 -14.80 -24.71 4.58
CA LYS A 178 -16.03 -24.22 5.23
C LYS A 178 -17.24 -24.24 4.28
N ARG A 179 -17.02 -24.08 2.98
CA ARG A 179 -18.07 -24.16 1.95
C ARG A 179 -18.71 -25.54 1.86
N SER A 180 -17.98 -26.62 2.13
CA SER A 180 -18.56 -27.97 2.16
C SER A 180 -19.42 -28.24 3.41
N VAL A 181 -19.18 -27.51 4.51
CA VAL A 181 -19.91 -27.66 5.79
C VAL A 181 -21.03 -26.62 5.95
N LEU A 182 -21.07 -25.59 5.10
CA LEU A 182 -22.12 -24.56 5.08
C LEU A 182 -23.57 -25.09 4.97
N PRO A 183 -23.90 -26.16 4.22
CA PRO A 183 -25.29 -26.64 4.12
C PRO A 183 -25.82 -27.32 5.39
N SER A 184 -24.96 -27.69 6.36
CA SER A 184 -25.38 -28.29 7.64
C SER A 184 -25.58 -27.27 8.76
N MET A 185 -25.40 -25.96 8.50
CA MET A 185 -25.55 -24.89 9.48
C MET A 185 -26.94 -24.25 9.45
N SER A 186 -27.35 -23.66 10.59
CA SER A 186 -28.56 -22.83 10.69
C SER A 186 -28.53 -21.67 9.67
N GLN A 187 -29.69 -21.35 9.06
CA GLN A 187 -29.81 -20.36 7.98
C GLN A 187 -29.18 -18.98 8.33
N ALA A 188 -29.41 -18.45 9.54
CA ALA A 188 -28.86 -17.16 9.96
C ALA A 188 -27.31 -17.16 10.00
N ARG A 189 -26.71 -18.25 10.47
CA ARG A 189 -25.24 -18.41 10.53
C ARG A 189 -24.66 -18.59 9.13
N ARG A 190 -25.33 -19.35 8.28
CA ARG A 190 -24.95 -19.54 6.87
C ARG A 190 -24.87 -18.20 6.14
N LEU A 191 -25.91 -17.37 6.23
CA LEU A 191 -25.98 -16.08 5.54
C LEU A 191 -24.88 -15.11 6.00
N HIS A 192 -24.57 -15.11 7.31
CA HIS A 192 -23.48 -14.32 7.86
C HIS A 192 -22.11 -14.72 7.30
N TYR A 193 -21.81 -16.03 7.26
CA TYR A 193 -20.55 -16.53 6.69
C TYR A 193 -20.46 -16.35 5.17
N GLU A 194 -21.54 -16.58 4.43
CA GLU A 194 -21.60 -16.29 2.99
C GLU A 194 -21.30 -14.82 2.71
N GLY A 195 -21.84 -13.90 3.52
CA GLY A 195 -21.54 -12.46 3.43
C GLY A 195 -20.07 -12.13 3.68
N ILE A 196 -19.43 -12.75 4.68
CA ILE A 196 -17.99 -12.57 4.95
C ILE A 196 -17.14 -13.08 3.79
N ILE A 197 -17.44 -14.27 3.27
CA ILE A 197 -16.72 -14.87 2.15
C ILE A 197 -16.86 -14.03 0.88
N TYR A 198 -18.08 -13.52 0.61
CA TYR A 198 -18.33 -12.67 -0.55
C TYR A 198 -17.53 -11.36 -0.48
N ARG A 199 -17.54 -10.67 0.66
CA ARG A 199 -16.77 -9.42 0.85
C ARG A 199 -15.27 -9.65 0.66
N PHE A 200 -14.75 -10.74 1.21
CA PHE A 200 -13.35 -11.13 1.04
C PHE A 200 -13.00 -11.37 -0.44
N ASN A 201 -13.77 -12.20 -1.14
CA ASN A 201 -13.53 -12.52 -2.54
C ASN A 201 -13.65 -11.29 -3.44
N PHE A 202 -14.65 -10.43 -3.19
CA PHE A 202 -14.83 -9.19 -3.94
C PHE A 202 -13.61 -8.27 -3.80
N LEU A 203 -13.16 -8.00 -2.57
CA LEU A 203 -12.02 -7.13 -2.33
C LEU A 203 -10.74 -7.71 -2.91
N MET A 204 -10.54 -9.03 -2.80
CA MET A 204 -9.37 -9.72 -3.34
C MET A 204 -9.33 -9.69 -4.87
N LEU A 205 -10.47 -9.93 -5.53
CA LEU A 205 -10.56 -9.83 -6.98
C LEU A 205 -10.28 -8.41 -7.47
N ALA A 206 -10.91 -7.40 -6.86
CA ALA A 206 -10.68 -6.01 -7.21
C ALA A 206 -9.21 -5.62 -7.08
N THR A 207 -8.53 -6.14 -6.07
CA THR A 207 -7.11 -5.88 -5.81
C THR A 207 -6.20 -6.54 -6.82
N LEU A 208 -6.46 -7.81 -7.15
CA LEU A 208 -5.70 -8.51 -8.18
C LEU A 208 -5.85 -7.85 -9.55
N ILE A 209 -7.06 -7.40 -9.88
CA ILE A 209 -7.31 -6.64 -11.11
C ILE A 209 -6.53 -5.32 -11.07
N CYS A 210 -6.62 -4.56 -9.97
CA CYS A 210 -5.89 -3.30 -9.82
C CYS A 210 -4.38 -3.50 -9.96
N ALA A 211 -3.81 -4.47 -9.25
CA ALA A 211 -2.37 -4.78 -9.32
C ALA A 211 -1.96 -5.26 -10.73
N ALA A 212 -2.76 -6.10 -11.37
CA ALA A 212 -2.49 -6.56 -12.73
C ALA A 212 -2.51 -5.41 -13.73
N VAL A 213 -3.51 -4.52 -13.64
CA VAL A 213 -3.58 -3.31 -14.44
C VAL A 213 -2.32 -2.48 -14.21
N THR A 214 -1.95 -2.17 -12.96
CA THR A 214 -0.74 -1.39 -12.63
C THR A 214 0.54 -1.99 -13.21
N ILE A 215 0.72 -3.32 -13.14
CA ILE A 215 1.93 -3.98 -13.67
C ILE A 215 1.94 -3.92 -15.20
N VAL A 216 0.83 -4.25 -15.85
CA VAL A 216 0.72 -4.20 -17.33
C VAL A 216 0.95 -2.77 -17.83
N SER A 217 0.28 -1.82 -17.20
CA SER A 217 0.45 -0.38 -17.36
C SER A 217 1.92 0.05 -17.28
N PHE A 218 2.61 -0.35 -16.20
CA PHE A 218 4.02 -0.04 -16.01
C PHE A 218 4.91 -0.66 -17.09
N ILE A 219 4.71 -1.93 -17.43
CA ILE A 219 5.49 -2.61 -18.49
C ILE A 219 5.30 -1.91 -19.84
N LEU A 220 4.07 -1.50 -20.16
CA LEU A 220 3.78 -0.76 -21.40
C LEU A 220 4.48 0.59 -21.43
N SER A 221 4.51 1.33 -20.31
CA SER A 221 5.29 2.59 -20.21
C SER A 221 6.77 2.35 -20.47
N GLN A 222 7.39 1.37 -19.81
CA GLN A 222 8.82 1.10 -19.98
C GLN A 222 9.17 0.68 -21.42
N VAL A 223 8.31 -0.11 -22.07
CA VAL A 223 8.49 -0.51 -23.48
C VAL A 223 8.30 0.68 -24.43
N HIS A 224 7.35 1.56 -24.15
CA HIS A 224 7.09 2.74 -24.97
C HIS A 224 8.23 3.76 -24.85
N GLU A 225 8.73 4.06 -23.65
CA GLU A 225 9.90 4.93 -23.46
C GLU A 225 11.14 4.36 -24.17
N GLY A 226 11.32 3.04 -24.18
CA GLY A 226 12.37 2.39 -24.97
C GLY A 226 12.20 2.54 -26.48
N ARG A 227 10.97 2.72 -26.98
CA ARG A 227 10.61 2.77 -28.41
C ARG A 227 10.47 4.19 -28.96
N SER A 228 10.07 5.16 -28.15
CA SER A 228 9.93 6.59 -28.52
C SER A 228 11.24 7.21 -29.03
N ASN A 229 12.41 6.64 -28.66
CA ASN A 229 13.70 7.03 -29.24
C ASN A 229 13.86 6.74 -30.75
N TRP A 230 12.91 6.06 -31.42
CA TRP A 230 13.04 5.59 -32.81
C TRP A 230 11.95 6.05 -33.78
N ASP A 231 10.86 6.67 -33.33
CA ASP A 231 9.73 7.00 -34.20
C ASP A 231 9.08 8.34 -33.80
N GLU A 232 9.29 9.38 -34.61
CA GLU A 232 8.82 10.76 -34.41
C GLU A 232 7.32 10.97 -34.75
N THR A 233 6.48 9.92 -34.65
CA THR A 233 5.11 10.02 -35.15
C THR A 233 4.04 9.71 -34.09
N MET A 234 3.46 10.80 -33.57
CA MET A 234 2.21 10.93 -32.81
C MET A 234 2.31 10.73 -31.28
N ASP A 235 2.51 11.85 -30.59
CA ASP A 235 2.70 12.02 -29.15
C ASP A 235 1.41 11.80 -28.32
N LEU A 236 0.96 10.56 -28.20
CA LEU A 236 0.19 10.19 -27.01
C LEU A 236 1.19 9.92 -25.89
N GLU A 237 1.37 10.89 -24.99
CA GLU A 237 2.19 10.76 -23.78
C GLU A 237 1.55 9.72 -22.83
N LEU A 238 1.68 8.44 -23.17
CA LEU A 238 1.16 7.31 -22.40
C LEU A 238 1.68 7.35 -20.97
N SER A 239 2.91 7.86 -20.77
CA SER A 239 3.53 8.08 -19.46
C SER A 239 2.71 9.03 -18.57
N SER A 240 2.11 10.09 -19.13
CA SER A 240 1.31 11.06 -18.37
C SER A 240 -0.08 10.52 -17.99
N VAL A 241 -0.64 9.61 -18.79
CA VAL A 241 -1.93 8.94 -18.52
C VAL A 241 -1.80 7.88 -17.42
N LEU A 242 -0.58 7.38 -17.22
CA LEU A 242 -0.27 6.28 -16.31
C LEU A 242 0.18 6.71 -14.91
N HIS A 243 0.51 7.99 -14.73
CA HIS A 243 1.07 8.58 -13.50
C HIS A 243 0.09 9.41 -12.67
#